data_AF-A0A1M6LH03-F1
#
_entry.id   AF-A0A1M6LH03-F1
#
_cell.length_a   1.000
_cell.length_b   1.000
_cell.length_c   1.000
_cell.angle_alpha   90.00
_cell.angle_beta   90.00
_cell.angle_gamma   90.00
#
_symmetry.space_group_name_H-M   'P 1'
#
loop_
_entity.id
_entity.type
_entity.pdbx_description
1 polymer ?
#
loop_
_entity_poly.entity_id
_entity_poly.type
_entity_poly.pdbx_seq_one_letter_code
_entity_poly.pdbx_strand_id
1 'polypeptide(L)'
;MSQKNSAPQGATKQNLIGANVNTDTEYLMRFLDAVKNVSERLRVDVKTYRGNTYIDIRVWYVDAGGEYHPSSKGVMLKPTLAPELLRGIALAAQSFDPKGAA
;
A
#
# COMPACT_ATOMS: atom_id res chain seq x y z
N MET A 1 18.71 33.46 38.55
CA MET A 1 18.55 33.78 37.10
C MET A 1 18.91 32.53 36.32
N SER A 2 17.91 31.82 35.84
CA SER A 2 18.03 30.54 35.14
C SER A 2 17.61 30.72 33.69
N GLN A 3 18.48 30.38 32.74
CA GLN A 3 18.12 30.04 31.36
C GLN A 3 19.00 28.86 30.96
N LYS A 4 18.44 27.64 30.88
CA LYS A 4 17.70 27.05 29.74
C LYS A 4 18.56 26.99 28.48
N ASN A 5 19.06 25.79 28.17
CA ASN A 5 19.13 25.24 26.82
C ASN A 5 19.36 23.72 26.93
N SER A 6 18.26 22.97 26.95
CA SER A 6 18.24 21.52 26.83
C SER A 6 17.52 21.20 25.51
N ALA A 7 18.16 20.39 24.67
CA ALA A 7 17.69 19.96 23.36
C ALA A 7 16.25 19.38 23.40
N PRO A 8 15.45 19.55 22.35
CA PRO A 8 14.05 19.13 22.35
C PRO A 8 13.95 17.59 22.27
N GLN A 9 13.32 17.05 23.31
CA GLN A 9 12.83 15.67 23.36
C GLN A 9 11.66 15.48 22.39
N GLY A 10 11.63 14.28 21.81
CA GLY A 10 10.51 13.57 21.17
C GLY A 10 9.21 14.30 20.85
N ALA A 11 8.81 14.22 19.58
CA ALA A 11 7.42 14.37 19.17
C ALA A 11 7.04 13.29 18.16
N THR A 12 6.97 12.05 18.63
CA THR A 12 6.10 11.03 18.04
C THR A 12 4.68 11.36 18.48
N LYS A 13 3.78 11.63 17.53
CA LYS A 13 2.33 11.40 17.60
C LYS A 13 1.66 12.05 16.39
N GLN A 14 1.32 11.24 15.40
CA GLN A 14 0.11 11.52 14.63
C GLN A 14 -0.67 10.22 14.54
N ASN A 15 -1.64 10.13 15.44
CA ASN A 15 -2.61 9.05 15.51
C ASN A 15 -3.97 9.71 15.38
N LEU A 16 -4.72 9.41 14.33
CA LEU A 16 -6.16 9.69 14.25
C LEU A 16 -6.84 8.56 13.47
N ILE A 17 -7.57 7.72 14.23
CA ILE A 17 -8.95 7.22 14.04
C ILE A 17 -9.30 6.52 12.70
N GLY A 18 -10.01 5.39 12.61
CA GLY A 18 -10.80 4.62 13.56
C GLY A 18 -11.91 3.88 12.79
N ALA A 19 -11.60 2.72 12.21
CA ALA A 19 -12.59 1.79 11.66
C ALA A 19 -12.02 0.37 11.73
N ASN A 20 -12.50 -0.47 12.65
CA ASN A 20 -12.21 -1.90 12.84
C ASN A 20 -11.28 -2.55 11.78
N VAL A 21 -9.98 -2.24 11.85
CA VAL A 21 -8.95 -2.90 11.03
C VAL A 21 -8.48 -4.06 11.87
N ASN A 22 -8.57 -5.29 11.37
CA ASN A 22 -7.92 -6.45 11.99
C ASN A 22 -6.46 -6.06 12.34
N THR A 23 -6.19 -5.88 13.63
CA THR A 23 -5.10 -5.03 14.14
C THR A 23 -3.70 -5.63 13.99
N ASP A 24 -3.60 -6.83 13.41
CA ASP A 24 -2.33 -7.56 13.26
C ASP A 24 -1.66 -7.36 11.90
N THR A 25 -2.16 -6.43 11.07
CA THR A 25 -1.59 -6.14 9.75
C THR A 25 -0.86 -4.81 9.76
N GLU A 26 0.46 -4.87 9.91
CA GLU A 26 1.32 -3.69 9.81
C GLU A 26 1.85 -3.55 8.38
N TYR A 27 1.47 -2.46 7.70
CA TYR A 27 2.06 -2.08 6.42
C TYR A 27 3.42 -1.45 6.69
N LEU A 28 4.49 -2.18 6.34
CA LEU A 28 5.87 -1.76 6.62
C LEU A 28 6.35 -0.73 5.60
N MET A 29 6.07 -0.98 4.32
CA MET A 29 6.58 -0.18 3.21
C MET A 29 5.60 -0.18 2.03
N ARG A 30 5.48 0.95 1.36
CA ARG A 30 4.72 1.10 0.11
C ARG A 30 5.66 1.30 -1.06
N PHE A 31 5.46 0.52 -2.13
CA PHE A 31 6.27 0.56 -3.34
C PHE A 31 5.53 1.20 -4.53
N LEU A 32 4.19 1.18 -4.52
CA LEU A 32 3.37 1.78 -5.57
C LEU A 32 2.11 2.40 -4.97
N ASP A 33 1.72 3.58 -5.47
CA ASP A 33 0.39 4.18 -5.29
C ASP A 33 -0.06 4.80 -6.62
N ALA A 34 -0.67 4.00 -7.49
CA ALA A 34 -1.08 4.41 -8.82
C ALA A 34 -2.57 4.79 -8.85
N VAL A 35 -2.91 5.89 -9.52
CA VAL A 35 -4.31 6.27 -9.75
C VAL A 35 -4.89 5.34 -10.81
N LYS A 36 -5.91 4.55 -10.43
CA LYS A 36 -6.63 3.66 -11.36
C LYS A 36 -7.78 4.39 -12.03
N ASN A 37 -8.51 5.20 -11.26
CA ASN A 37 -9.56 6.12 -11.71
C ASN A 37 -9.77 7.21 -10.64
N VAL A 38 -10.81 8.04 -10.80
CA VAL A 38 -11.09 9.19 -9.91
C VAL A 38 -11.22 8.80 -8.44
N SER A 39 -11.77 7.61 -8.15
CA SER A 39 -12.04 7.17 -6.77
C SER A 39 -11.21 5.97 -6.31
N GLU A 40 -10.44 5.33 -7.20
CA GLU A 40 -9.67 4.13 -6.89
C GLU A 40 -8.17 4.32 -7.15
N ARG A 41 -7.36 3.78 -6.24
CA ARG A 41 -5.90 3.66 -6.37
C ARG A 41 -5.47 2.21 -6.27
N LEU A 42 -4.43 1.82 -7.02
CA LEU A 42 -3.77 0.54 -6.89
C LEU A 42 -2.50 0.71 -6.05
N ARG A 43 -2.41 0.01 -4.93
CA ARG A 43 -1.25 0.04 -4.05
C ARG A 43 -0.53 -1.30 -4.04
N VAL A 44 0.80 -1.23 -3.97
CA VAL A 44 1.67 -2.37 -3.71
C VAL A 44 2.40 -2.09 -2.41
N ASP A 45 2.05 -2.85 -1.38
CA ASP A 45 2.61 -2.69 -0.03
C ASP A 45 3.26 -3.99 0.43
N VAL A 46 4.32 -3.90 1.24
CA VAL A 46 4.83 -5.02 2.03
C VAL A 46 4.26 -4.91 3.43
N LYS A 47 3.69 -6.00 3.93
CA LYS A 47 3.08 -6.05 5.26
C LYS A 47 3.44 -7.32 6.01
N THR A 48 3.42 -7.24 7.33
CA THR A 48 3.54 -8.41 8.20
C THR A 48 2.17 -8.77 8.73
N TYR A 49 1.84 -10.06 8.67
CA TYR A 49 0.62 -10.62 9.25
C TYR A 49 0.97 -11.92 9.97
N ARG A 50 0.69 -11.99 11.28
CA ARG A 50 1.00 -13.15 12.14
C ARG A 50 2.44 -13.64 11.98
N GLY A 51 3.40 -12.73 12.07
CA GLY A 51 4.84 -13.02 11.96
C GLY A 51 5.34 -13.38 10.55
N ASN A 52 4.48 -13.34 9.53
CA ASN A 52 4.85 -13.65 8.15
C ASN A 52 4.79 -12.39 7.29
N THR A 53 5.79 -12.20 6.42
CA THR A 53 5.83 -11.08 5.47
C THR A 53 5.11 -11.44 4.18
N TYR A 54 4.36 -10.49 3.66
CA TYR A 54 3.60 -10.61 2.43
C TYR A 54 3.72 -9.35 1.59
N ILE A 55 3.58 -9.52 0.28
CA ILE A 55 3.32 -8.44 -0.67
C ILE A 55 1.80 -8.39 -0.88
N ASP A 56 1.18 -7.25 -0.62
CA ASP A 56 -0.24 -6.99 -0.85
C ASP A 56 -0.39 -6.03 -2.02
N ILE A 57 -1.06 -6.49 -3.07
CA ILE A 57 -1.39 -5.70 -4.26
C ILE A 57 -2.90 -5.51 -4.24
N ARG A 58 -3.35 -4.31 -3.89
CA ARG A 58 -4.75 -4.06 -3.55
C ARG A 58 -5.28 -2.75 -4.11
N VAL A 59 -6.54 -2.77 -4.53
CA VAL A 59 -7.28 -1.56 -4.87
C VAL A 59 -7.79 -0.92 -3.58
N TRP A 60 -7.47 0.34 -3.41
CA TRP A 60 -7.99 1.22 -2.38
C TRP A 60 -9.01 2.16 -3.01
N TYR A 61 -10.12 2.43 -2.32
CA TYR A 61 -11.13 3.37 -2.77
C TYR A 61 -11.23 4.53 -1.80
N VAL A 62 -11.57 5.71 -2.31
CA VAL A 62 -11.86 6.88 -1.49
C VAL A 62 -13.33 6.88 -1.08
N ASP A 63 -13.60 7.14 0.19
CA ASP A 63 -14.97 7.36 0.68
C ASP A 63 -15.44 8.81 0.48
N ALA A 64 -16.67 9.12 0.90
CA ALA A 64 -17.22 10.46 0.81
C ALA A 64 -16.48 11.48 1.71
N GLY A 65 -15.74 11.02 2.72
CA GLY A 65 -14.90 11.82 3.60
C GLY A 65 -13.51 12.10 3.05
N GLY A 66 -13.16 11.53 1.88
CA GLY A 66 -11.84 11.66 1.28
C GLY A 66 -10.80 10.68 1.83
N GLU A 67 -11.20 9.73 2.68
CA GLU A 67 -10.30 8.74 3.25
C GLU A 67 -10.20 7.50 2.36
N TYR A 68 -8.98 6.97 2.21
CA TYR A 68 -8.74 5.77 1.42
C TYR A 68 -8.89 4.51 2.26
N HIS A 69 -9.76 3.60 1.81
CA HIS A 69 -9.98 2.29 2.43
C HIS A 69 -9.54 1.14 1.52
N PRO A 70 -8.98 0.06 2.07
CA PRO A 70 -8.65 -1.12 1.28
C PRO A 70 -9.93 -1.82 0.84
N SER A 71 -10.04 -2.17 -0.44
CA SER A 71 -11.15 -3.01 -0.92
C SER A 71 -10.83 -4.50 -0.81
N SER A 72 -11.84 -5.36 -1.00
CA SER A 72 -11.64 -6.79 -1.18
C SER A 72 -10.91 -7.15 -2.50
N LYS A 73 -10.82 -6.21 -3.46
CA LYS A 73 -10.16 -6.41 -4.75
C LYS A 73 -8.63 -6.30 -4.57
N GLY A 74 -7.98 -7.44 -4.49
CA GLY A 74 -6.53 -7.50 -4.37
C GLY A 74 -6.03 -8.91 -4.09
N VAL A 75 -4.72 -9.07 -4.13
CA VAL A 75 -4.05 -10.34 -3.85
C VAL A 75 -2.92 -10.11 -2.86
N MET A 76 -2.79 -11.06 -1.93
CA MET A 76 -1.71 -11.11 -0.97
C MET A 76 -0.88 -12.35 -1.27
N LEU A 77 0.42 -12.16 -1.47
CA LEU A 77 1.34 -13.22 -1.87
C LEU A 77 2.59 -13.24 -1.00
N LYS A 78 3.20 -14.41 -0.87
CA LYS A 78 4.51 -14.54 -0.22
C LYS A 78 5.58 -13.91 -1.12
N PRO A 79 6.63 -13.29 -0.54
CA PRO A 79 7.73 -12.71 -1.32
C PRO A 79 8.39 -13.70 -2.30
N THR A 80 8.37 -15.00 -1.99
CA THR A 80 8.91 -16.06 -2.85
C THR A 80 8.23 -16.15 -4.22
N LEU A 81 6.96 -15.71 -4.36
CA LEU A 81 6.21 -15.72 -5.63
C LEU A 81 6.46 -14.45 -6.46
N ALA A 82 7.09 -13.43 -5.88
CA ALA A 82 7.28 -12.13 -6.54
C ALA A 82 8.02 -12.21 -7.89
N PRO A 83 9.10 -13.00 -8.06
CA PRO A 83 9.81 -13.08 -9.34
C PRO A 83 8.94 -13.63 -10.47
N GLU A 84 8.13 -14.67 -10.18
CA GLU A 84 7.22 -15.26 -11.17
C GLU A 84 6.09 -14.29 -11.54
N LEU A 85 5.51 -13.63 -10.54
CA LEU A 85 4.49 -12.61 -10.77
C LEU A 85 5.03 -11.45 -11.63
N LEU A 86 6.23 -10.94 -11.31
CA LEU A 86 6.86 -9.88 -12.08
C LEU A 86 7.09 -10.31 -13.54
N ARG A 87 7.56 -11.53 -13.75
CA ARG A 87 7.73 -12.09 -15.10
C ARG A 87 6.41 -12.18 -15.85
N GLY A 88 5.35 -12.68 -15.21
CA GLY A 88 4.01 -12.75 -15.80
C GLY A 88 3.47 -11.38 -16.21
N ILE A 89 3.60 -10.38 -15.33
CA ILE A 89 3.21 -8.99 -15.62
C ILE A 89 4.03 -8.42 -16.80
N ALA A 90 5.35 -8.64 -16.80
CA ALA A 90 6.22 -8.15 -17.87
C ALA A 90 5.90 -8.77 -19.24
N LEU A 91 5.53 -10.06 -19.28
CA LEU A 91 5.08 -10.73 -20.50
C LEU A 91 3.71 -10.21 -20.96
N ALA A 92 2.76 -10.03 -20.02
CA ALA A 92 1.46 -9.45 -20.33
C ALA A 92 1.56 -8.02 -20.88
N ALA A 93 2.46 -7.21 -20.33
CA ALA A 93 2.73 -5.86 -20.82
C ALA A 93 3.23 -5.85 -22.28
N GLN A 94 4.05 -6.84 -22.66
CA GLN A 94 4.53 -6.99 -24.04
C GLN A 94 3.46 -7.52 -25.01
N SER A 95 2.47 -8.27 -24.52
CA SER A 95 1.38 -8.79 -25.36
C SER A 95 0.37 -7.71 -25.80
N PHE A 96 0.33 -6.59 -25.10
CA PHE A 96 -0.44 -5.42 -25.53
C PHE A 96 0.35 -4.69 -26.62
N ASP A 97 0.23 -5.15 -27.87
CA ASP A 97 0.61 -4.35 -29.04
C ASP A 97 -0.50 -3.31 -29.28
N PRO A 98 -0.25 -1.99 -29.13
CA PRO A 98 -1.26 -0.96 -29.43
C PRO A 98 -1.62 -0.87 -30.93
N LYS A 99 -1.09 -1.73 -31.80
CA LYS A 99 -1.38 -1.78 -33.25
C LYS A 99 -2.70 -2.51 -33.61
N GLY A 100 -3.74 -2.33 -32.80
CA GLY A 100 -5.10 -2.79 -33.10
C GLY A 100 -6.16 -1.69 -33.07
N ALA A 101 -5.77 -0.44 -32.79
CA ALA A 101 -6.63 0.73 -32.93
C ALA A 101 -6.28 1.43 -34.25
N ALA A 102 -6.71 0.82 -35.36
CA ALA A 102 -6.76 1.46 -36.68
C ALA A 102 -8.23 1.67 -37.05
#